data_AF-A0A5E4DD43-F1
#
_entry.id   AF-A0A5E4DD43-F1
#
_cell.length_a   1.000
_cell.length_b   1.000
_cell.length_c   1.000
_cell.angle_alpha   90.00
_cell.angle_beta   90.00
_cell.angle_gamma   90.00
#
_symmetry.space_group_name_H-M   'P 1'
#
loop_
_entity.id
_entity.type
_entity.pdbx_description
1 polymer ?
#
loop_
_entity_poly.entity_id
_entity_poly.type
_entity_poly.pdbx_seq_one_letter_code
_entity_poly.pdbx_strand_id
1 'polypeptide(L)'
;MAQRQNPGGSPGPGPSVLFLHPDLGVGGAERLVLDAALALQARGCRVKIWTAHYDPGHCFAESRELPVRCAGDWLPRSLGWGGRGAAVCAYVRMIFLALYVLFLADEEFDVVVCDQ
;
A
#
# COMPACT_ATOMS: atom_id res chain seq x y z
N MET A 1 -4.30 38.07 -23.50
CA MET A 1 -3.20 38.29 -22.55
C MET A 1 -2.48 36.96 -22.38
N ALA A 2 -1.23 36.88 -22.82
CA ALA A 2 -0.45 35.65 -22.84
C ALA A 2 -0.01 35.27 -21.42
N GLN A 3 -0.24 34.01 -21.03
CA GLN A 3 0.37 33.44 -19.82
C GLN A 3 1.88 33.27 -20.08
N ARG A 4 2.69 34.01 -19.31
CA ARG A 4 4.14 33.78 -19.21
C ARG A 4 4.36 32.41 -18.59
N GLN A 5 4.93 31.48 -19.36
CA GLN A 5 5.57 30.30 -18.78
C GLN A 5 6.89 30.76 -18.17
N ASN A 6 7.03 30.63 -16.84
CA ASN A 6 8.33 30.76 -16.19
C ASN A 6 9.15 29.49 -16.47
N PRO A 7 10.36 29.59 -17.04
CA PRO A 7 11.25 28.45 -17.19
C PRO A 7 12.09 28.28 -15.91
N GLY A 8 12.23 27.05 -15.40
CA GLY A 8 13.40 26.69 -14.58
C GLY A 8 13.19 26.37 -13.10
N GLY A 9 12.06 25.81 -12.68
CA GLY A 9 11.98 25.08 -11.42
C GLY A 9 11.72 23.60 -11.72
N SER A 10 12.67 22.71 -11.43
CA SER A 10 12.34 21.29 -11.32
C SER A 10 11.14 21.20 -10.36
N PRO A 11 9.98 20.64 -10.74
CA PRO A 11 8.92 20.43 -9.77
C PRO A 11 9.55 19.64 -8.62
N GLY A 12 9.39 20.13 -7.38
CA GLY A 12 9.82 19.37 -6.21
C GLY A 12 9.24 17.95 -6.28
N PRO A 13 9.87 16.97 -5.61
CA PRO A 13 9.39 15.59 -5.67
C PRO A 13 7.90 15.56 -5.37
N GLY A 14 7.13 14.85 -6.22
CA GLY A 14 5.69 14.75 -6.05
C GLY A 14 5.32 14.16 -4.68
N PRO A 15 4.06 14.34 -4.24
CA PRO A 15 3.61 13.89 -2.93
C PRO A 15 3.94 12.42 -2.68
N SER A 16 4.34 12.07 -1.45
CA SER A 16 4.51 10.67 -1.05
C SER A 16 3.18 10.08 -0.56
N VAL A 17 2.79 8.97 -1.16
CA VAL A 17 1.53 8.27 -0.87
C VAL A 17 1.82 6.87 -0.39
N LEU A 18 1.35 6.56 0.82
CA LEU A 18 1.48 5.26 1.45
C LEU A 18 0.17 4.49 1.33
N PHE A 19 0.20 3.28 0.79
CA PHE A 19 -0.93 2.36 0.84
C PHE A 19 -0.74 1.35 1.95
N LEU A 20 -1.80 1.10 2.73
CA LEU A 20 -1.87 0.03 3.72
C LEU A 20 -2.97 -0.95 3.31
N HIS A 21 -2.64 -2.25 3.29
CA HIS A 21 -3.58 -3.33 3.00
C HIS A 21 -3.21 -4.60 3.78
N PRO A 22 -4.13 -5.39 4.38
CA PRO A 22 -3.76 -6.51 5.26
C PRO A 22 -3.12 -7.70 4.52
N ASP A 23 -3.40 -7.87 3.24
CA ASP A 23 -2.96 -9.03 2.45
C ASP A 23 -2.93 -8.65 0.96
N LEU A 24 -1.78 -8.72 0.31
CA LEU A 24 -1.65 -8.41 -1.11
C LEU A 24 -1.65 -9.69 -1.94
N GLY A 25 -2.81 -10.33 -2.01
CA GLY A 25 -3.08 -11.54 -2.79
C GLY A 25 -3.80 -11.27 -4.12
N VAL A 26 -4.79 -12.11 -4.45
CA VAL A 26 -5.62 -11.99 -5.65
C VAL A 26 -7.08 -11.78 -5.25
N GLY A 27 -7.53 -10.54 -5.32
CA GLY A 27 -8.90 -10.15 -5.06
C GLY A 27 -9.21 -8.74 -5.59
N GLY A 28 -10.45 -8.30 -5.39
CA GLY A 28 -10.93 -7.03 -5.94
C GLY A 28 -10.34 -5.80 -5.24
N ALA A 29 -10.16 -5.88 -3.91
CA ALA A 29 -9.58 -4.82 -3.11
C ALA A 29 -8.08 -4.67 -3.43
N GLU A 30 -7.37 -5.79 -3.52
CA GLU A 30 -5.97 -5.87 -3.91
C GLU A 30 -5.76 -5.27 -5.30
N ARG A 31 -6.65 -5.58 -6.25
CA ARG A 31 -6.61 -5.00 -7.60
C ARG A 31 -6.80 -3.49 -7.56
N LEU A 32 -7.76 -3.00 -6.78
CA LEU A 32 -8.02 -1.57 -6.62
C LEU A 32 -6.81 -0.84 -6.05
N VAL A 33 -6.19 -1.39 -4.99
CA VAL A 33 -4.97 -0.83 -4.37
C VAL A 33 -3.83 -0.76 -5.38
N LEU A 34 -3.56 -1.83 -6.12
CA LEU A 34 -2.49 -1.86 -7.11
C LEU A 34 -2.75 -0.87 -8.26
N ASP A 35 -3.95 -0.85 -8.82
CA ASP A 35 -4.30 0.06 -9.92
C ASP A 35 -4.20 1.53 -9.49
N ALA A 36 -4.67 1.86 -8.27
CA ALA A 36 -4.55 3.20 -7.71
C ALA A 36 -3.08 3.59 -7.47
N ALA A 37 -2.27 2.68 -6.93
CA ALA A 37 -0.86 2.89 -6.69
C ALA A 37 -0.08 3.15 -7.99
N LEU A 38 -0.32 2.34 -9.04
CA LEU A 38 0.29 2.52 -10.36
C LEU A 38 -0.15 3.84 -11.00
N ALA A 39 -1.44 4.18 -10.91
CA ALA A 39 -1.96 5.43 -11.46
C ALA A 39 -1.35 6.66 -10.79
N LEU A 40 -1.13 6.62 -9.47
CA LEU A 40 -0.46 7.70 -8.74
C LEU A 40 1.04 7.76 -9.08
N GLN A 41 1.72 6.62 -9.19
CA GLN A 41 3.11 6.56 -9.61
C GLN A 41 3.29 7.17 -11.01
N ALA A 42 2.42 6.83 -11.97
CA ALA A 42 2.41 7.38 -13.32
C ALA A 42 2.16 8.90 -13.36
N ARG A 43 1.52 9.45 -12.33
CA ARG A 43 1.29 10.91 -12.17
C ARG A 43 2.42 11.63 -11.44
N GLY A 44 3.52 10.93 -11.12
CA GLY A 44 4.70 11.49 -10.47
C GLY A 44 4.65 11.49 -8.95
N CYS A 45 3.69 10.80 -8.32
CA CYS A 45 3.68 10.58 -6.87
C CYS A 45 4.73 9.52 -6.48
N ARG A 46 5.31 9.66 -5.29
CA ARG A 46 6.19 8.63 -4.71
C ARG A 46 5.32 7.65 -3.94
N VAL A 47 5.07 6.49 -4.52
CA VAL A 47 4.14 5.50 -3.94
C VAL A 47 4.90 4.40 -3.23
N LYS A 48 4.39 3.96 -2.08
CA LYS A 48 4.84 2.75 -1.37
C LYS A 48 3.64 1.98 -0.82
N ILE A 49 3.74 0.65 -0.83
CA ILE A 49 2.71 -0.22 -0.25
C ILE A 49 3.32 -0.95 0.94
N TRP A 50 2.65 -0.86 2.08
CA TRP A 50 2.87 -1.76 3.21
C TRP A 50 1.70 -2.73 3.30
N THR A 51 2.03 -3.99 3.51
CA THR A 51 1.04 -5.04 3.72
C THR A 51 1.45 -6.00 4.83
N ALA A 52 0.48 -6.71 5.39
CA ALA A 52 0.79 -7.74 6.36
C ALA A 52 1.06 -9.12 5.73
N HIS A 53 0.79 -9.33 4.44
CA HIS A 53 1.16 -10.55 3.72
C HIS A 53 1.41 -10.23 2.26
N TYR A 54 2.48 -10.79 1.71
CA TYR A 54 2.82 -10.64 0.30
C TYR A 54 3.57 -11.86 -0.20
N ASP A 55 3.00 -12.54 -1.18
CA ASP A 55 3.63 -13.62 -1.91
C ASP A 55 3.69 -13.25 -3.41
N PRO A 56 4.87 -12.97 -3.98
CA PRO A 56 5.02 -12.71 -5.41
C PRO A 56 4.54 -13.87 -6.31
N GLY A 57 4.47 -15.10 -5.79
CA GLY A 57 3.92 -16.27 -6.47
C GLY A 57 2.38 -16.32 -6.49
N HIS A 58 1.72 -15.55 -5.62
CA HIS A 58 0.26 -15.50 -5.48
C HIS A 58 -0.26 -14.06 -5.38
N CYS A 59 0.21 -13.20 -6.27
CA CYS A 59 -0.23 -11.81 -6.38
C CYS A 59 -0.27 -11.40 -7.87
N PHE A 60 -0.97 -10.31 -8.17
CA PHE A 60 -0.95 -9.69 -9.50
C PHE A 60 0.48 -9.31 -9.90
N ALA A 61 0.81 -9.48 -11.19
CA ALA A 61 2.18 -9.30 -11.68
C ALA A 61 2.68 -7.87 -11.50
N GLU A 62 1.77 -6.91 -11.62
CA GLU A 62 1.97 -5.48 -11.51
C GLU A 62 2.46 -5.05 -10.11
N SER A 63 2.24 -5.87 -9.08
CA SER A 63 2.82 -5.65 -7.74
C SER A 63 4.35 -5.55 -7.77
N ARG A 64 5.01 -6.15 -8.76
CA ARG A 64 6.48 -6.09 -8.95
C ARG A 64 6.98 -4.72 -9.43
N GLU A 65 6.10 -3.89 -9.97
CA GLU A 65 6.41 -2.53 -10.42
C GLU A 65 6.32 -1.51 -9.27
N LEU A 66 5.85 -1.95 -8.11
CA LEU A 66 5.62 -1.14 -6.92
C LEU A 66 6.56 -1.55 -5.78
N PRO A 67 7.02 -0.60 -4.96
CA PRO A 67 7.79 -0.93 -3.76
C PRO A 67 6.84 -1.42 -2.67
N VAL A 68 6.67 -2.75 -2.62
CA VAL A 68 5.89 -3.45 -1.60
C VAL A 68 6.78 -3.86 -0.42
N ARG A 69 6.34 -3.57 0.80
CA ARG A 69 6.98 -3.98 2.06
C ARG A 69 5.99 -4.79 2.88
N CYS A 70 6.50 -5.80 3.59
CA CYS A 70 5.68 -6.70 4.38
C CYS A 70 6.11 -6.68 5.85
N ALA A 71 5.14 -6.58 6.77
CA ALA A 71 5.35 -6.79 8.21
C ALA A 71 4.14 -7.48 8.84
N GLY A 72 4.36 -8.49 9.67
CA GLY A 72 3.28 -9.22 10.33
C GLY A 72 2.77 -10.44 9.55
N ASP A 73 3.58 -10.98 8.65
CA ASP A 73 3.25 -12.17 7.85
C ASP A 73 2.83 -13.38 8.70
N TRP A 74 3.39 -13.49 9.90
CA TRP A 74 3.08 -14.52 10.89
C TRP A 74 1.69 -14.38 11.52
N LEU A 75 0.97 -13.28 11.32
CA LEU A 75 -0.37 -13.09 11.86
C LEU A 75 -1.38 -13.98 11.11
N PRO A 76 -2.30 -14.65 11.81
CA PRO A 76 -3.26 -15.55 11.17
C PRO A 76 -4.20 -14.78 10.22
N ARG A 77 -4.55 -15.41 9.10
CA ARG A 77 -5.57 -14.89 8.16
C ARG A 77 -7.00 -15.33 8.50
N SER A 78 -7.14 -16.33 9.37
CA SER A 78 -8.43 -16.76 9.92
C SER A 78 -8.20 -17.55 11.22
N LEU A 79 -9.27 -17.81 11.98
CA LEU A 79 -9.22 -18.54 13.24
C LEU A 79 -9.24 -20.08 13.07
N GLY A 80 -9.06 -20.60 11.84
CA GLY A 80 -8.91 -22.04 11.58
C GLY A 80 -10.20 -22.88 11.56
N TRP A 81 -11.33 -22.42 12.11
CA TRP A 81 -12.62 -23.13 12.11
C TRP A 81 -13.37 -23.03 10.76
N GLY A 82 -12.71 -23.41 9.67
CA GLY A 82 -13.23 -23.32 8.29
C GLY A 82 -13.22 -21.90 7.72
N GLY A 83 -12.15 -21.13 7.97
CA GLY A 83 -12.00 -19.75 7.46
C GLY A 83 -12.78 -18.68 8.26
N ARG A 84 -13.46 -19.07 9.34
CA ARG A 84 -14.17 -18.13 10.23
C ARG A 84 -13.21 -17.13 10.88
N GLY A 85 -13.72 -15.92 11.12
CA GLY A 85 -12.96 -14.84 11.75
C GLY A 85 -11.97 -14.13 10.83
N ALA A 86 -12.01 -14.37 9.52
CA ALA A 86 -11.13 -13.69 8.56
C ALA A 86 -11.18 -12.16 8.67
N ALA A 87 -12.38 -11.57 8.84
CA ALA A 87 -12.53 -10.14 9.03
C ALA A 87 -11.84 -9.63 10.32
N VAL A 88 -11.97 -10.37 11.43
CA VAL A 88 -11.28 -10.04 12.68
C VAL A 88 -9.77 -10.11 12.50
N CYS A 89 -9.28 -11.16 11.85
CA CYS A 89 -7.87 -11.31 11.51
C CYS A 89 -7.37 -10.16 10.62
N ALA A 90 -8.13 -9.75 9.60
CA ALA A 90 -7.80 -8.61 8.74
C ALA A 90 -7.67 -7.31 9.55
N TYR A 91 -8.61 -7.03 10.45
CA TYR A 91 -8.50 -5.88 11.35
C TYR A 91 -7.28 -5.94 12.27
N VAL A 92 -7.00 -7.10 12.89
CA VAL A 92 -5.81 -7.27 13.73
C VAL A 92 -4.54 -7.02 12.93
N ARG A 93 -4.48 -7.52 11.69
CA ARG A 93 -3.36 -7.33 10.76
C ARG A 93 -3.20 -5.86 10.37
N MET A 94 -4.29 -5.15 10.07
CA MET A 94 -4.25 -3.72 9.78
C MET A 94 -3.86 -2.87 10.97
N ILE A 95 -4.36 -3.18 12.17
CA ILE A 95 -3.96 -2.48 13.40
C ILE A 95 -2.46 -2.69 13.66
N PHE A 96 -1.98 -3.94 13.58
CA PHE A 96 -0.56 -4.25 13.73
C PHE A 96 0.28 -3.49 12.69
N LEU A 97 -0.11 -3.54 11.41
CA LEU A 97 0.61 -2.91 10.32
C LEU A 97 0.67 -1.38 10.50
N ALA A 98 -0.44 -0.75 10.87
CA ALA A 98 -0.48 0.69 11.13
C ALA A 98 0.43 1.08 12.30
N LEU A 99 0.38 0.34 13.41
CA LEU A 99 1.28 0.59 14.55
C LEU A 99 2.75 0.35 14.19
N TYR A 100 3.04 -0.71 13.42
CA TYR A 100 4.37 -0.99 12.92
C TYR A 100 4.88 0.18 12.06
N VAL A 101 4.06 0.67 11.13
CA VAL A 101 4.42 1.81 10.28
C VAL A 101 4.66 3.07 11.10
N LEU A 102 3.77 3.38 12.06
CA LEU A 102 3.86 4.60 12.85
C LEU A 102 5.06 4.63 13.81
N PHE A 103 5.44 3.49 14.37
CA PHE A 103 6.44 3.44 15.44
C PHE A 103 7.77 2.83 15.06
N LEU A 104 7.80 1.97 14.03
CA LEU A 104 8.97 1.15 13.70
C LEU A 104 9.42 1.29 12.24
N ALA A 105 8.51 1.63 11.32
CA ALA A 105 8.90 1.91 9.96
C ALA A 105 9.40 3.34 9.86
N ASP A 106 10.63 3.50 9.38
CA ASP A 106 11.22 4.79 9.05
C ASP A 106 10.64 5.29 7.71
N GLU A 107 9.36 5.69 7.75
CA GLU A 107 8.56 6.04 6.57
C GLU A 107 8.06 7.48 6.65
N GLU A 108 8.38 8.27 5.63
CA GLU A 108 7.84 9.63 5.45
C GLU A 108 6.76 9.63 4.36
N PHE A 109 5.55 10.07 4.71
CA PHE A 109 4.42 10.13 3.80
C PHE A 109 3.58 11.39 4.02
N ASP A 110 3.03 11.93 2.94
CA ASP A 110 2.09 13.07 2.98
C ASP A 110 0.64 12.58 3.14
N VAL A 111 0.31 11.44 2.53
CA VAL A 111 -1.03 10.86 2.50
C VAL A 111 -0.96 9.34 2.71
N VAL A 112 -1.90 8.81 3.49
CA VAL A 112 -2.11 7.37 3.63
C VAL A 112 -3.45 6.98 3.03
N VAL A 113 -3.45 5.96 2.19
CA VAL A 113 -4.65 5.25 1.72
C VAL A 113 -4.72 3.92 2.46
N CYS A 114 -5.75 3.74 3.28
CA CYS A 114 -5.97 2.52 4.04
C CYS A 114 -7.14 1.73 3.43
N ASP A 115 -6.88 0.49 3.03
CA ASP A 115 -7.90 -0.47 2.58
C ASP A 115 -7.74 -1.80 3.32
N GLN A 116 -8.86 -2.47 3.55
CA GLN A 116 -9.12 -3.24 4.78
C GLN A 116 -8.57 -4.66 4.82
#